data_AF-A0AAU8CFR2-F1
#
_entry.id   AF-A0AAU8CFR2-F1
#
_cell.length_a   1.000
_cell.length_b   1.000
_cell.length_c   1.000
_cell.angle_alpha   90.00
_cell.angle_beta   90.00
_cell.angle_gamma   90.00
#
_symmetry.space_group_name_H-M   'P 1'
#
loop_
_entity.id
_entity.type
_entity.pdbx_description
1 polymer ?
#
loop_
_entity_poly.entity_id
_entity_poly.type
_entity_poly.pdbx_seq_one_letter_code
_entity_poly.pdbx_strand_id
1 'polypeptide(L)'
;MTDLDPIEAALSDAQREAWRACRAPGDMPVIEFAEETGRVKGTVGNHLARAEDNLADAADEFAAAATPVEFETECERRSTSWARAAPMADATEIRKLNSYAWAVRLPDGQRHVTALLRREDWFAGWCDCKGFTYNGGPCAHLCTLRQAAFVHVESDDGDRVTIPEQPPKTPATDGGRVVEPAAGSDGREFGRPEGRL
;
A
#
# COMPACT_ATOMS: atom_id res chain seq x y z
N MET A 1 -16.48 5.40 -1.41
CA MET A 1 -15.15 4.79 -1.46
C MET A 1 -14.19 5.79 -0.85
N THR A 2 -13.58 5.43 0.27
CA THR A 2 -12.55 6.26 0.89
C THR A 2 -11.36 6.24 -0.04
N ASP A 3 -11.05 7.39 -0.63
CA ASP A 3 -9.96 7.65 -1.57
C ASP A 3 -8.63 7.69 -0.78
N LEU A 4 -8.35 6.61 -0.04
CA LEU A 4 -7.20 6.53 0.85
C LEU A 4 -5.96 6.27 0.00
N ASP A 5 -5.11 7.28 -0.14
CA ASP A 5 -3.74 7.09 -0.64
C ASP A 5 -2.91 6.48 0.51
N PRO A 6 -2.50 5.20 0.41
CA PRO A 6 -1.74 4.52 1.44
C PRO A 6 -0.34 5.12 1.65
N ILE A 7 0.22 5.81 0.66
CA ILE A 7 1.48 6.55 0.82
C ILE A 7 1.25 7.76 1.73
N GLU A 8 0.11 8.44 1.60
CA GLU A 8 -0.26 9.55 2.48
C GLU A 8 -0.50 9.11 3.92
N ALA A 9 -1.09 7.92 4.11
CA ALA A 9 -1.28 7.34 5.43
C ALA A 9 0.05 6.93 6.09
N ALA A 10 1.00 6.39 5.32
CA ALA A 10 2.24 5.80 5.85
C ALA A 10 3.37 6.83 6.08
N LEU A 11 3.39 7.94 5.34
CA LEU A 11 4.53 8.84 5.28
C LEU A 11 4.19 10.27 5.74
N SER A 12 5.08 10.86 6.54
CA SER A 12 5.05 12.30 6.84
C SER A 12 5.32 13.15 5.59
N ASP A 13 4.91 14.42 5.59
CA ASP A 13 5.09 15.35 4.46
C ASP A 13 6.53 15.38 3.92
N ALA A 14 7.52 15.50 4.80
CA ALA A 14 8.93 15.54 4.40
C ALA A 14 9.41 14.22 3.77
N GLN A 15 8.92 13.09 4.27
CA GLN A 15 9.20 11.77 3.67
C GLN A 15 8.51 11.63 2.32
N ARG A 16 7.24 12.06 2.20
CA ARG A 16 6.46 12.02 0.96
C ARG A 16 7.09 12.87 -0.13
N GLU A 17 7.50 14.09 0.20
CA GLU A 17 8.14 15.00 -0.75
C GLU A 17 9.44 14.39 -1.30
N ALA A 18 10.32 13.91 -0.41
CA ALA A 18 11.56 13.26 -0.80
C ALA A 18 11.30 11.98 -1.61
N TRP A 19 10.36 11.14 -1.18
CA TRP A 19 9.97 9.90 -1.86
C TRP A 19 9.44 10.16 -3.27
N ARG A 20 8.49 11.10 -3.40
CA ARG A 20 7.88 11.45 -4.69
C ARG A 20 8.88 12.06 -5.67
N ALA A 21 9.88 12.79 -5.18
CA ALA A 21 10.94 13.34 -6.02
C ALA A 21 11.99 12.29 -6.42
N CYS A 22 12.44 11.44 -5.49
CA CYS A 22 13.65 10.63 -5.66
C CYS A 22 13.42 9.12 -5.91
N ARG A 23 12.19 8.62 -5.73
CA ARG A 23 11.89 7.18 -5.77
C ARG A 23 10.70 6.83 -6.66
N ALA A 24 9.53 7.39 -6.37
CA ALA A 24 8.31 7.14 -7.12
C ALA A 24 7.27 8.27 -6.90
N PRO A 25 6.82 8.98 -7.95
CA PRO A 25 7.12 8.72 -9.36
C PRO A 25 8.44 9.26 -9.89
N GLY A 26 9.10 10.14 -9.16
CA GLY A 26 10.35 10.75 -9.57
C GLY A 26 11.56 9.83 -9.47
N ASP A 27 12.63 10.27 -10.12
CA ASP A 27 13.97 9.67 -10.10
C ASP A 27 15.06 10.73 -9.93
N MET A 28 14.69 11.87 -9.35
CA MET A 28 15.62 12.95 -9.05
C MET A 28 16.76 12.43 -8.15
N PRO A 29 18.03 12.71 -8.51
CA PRO A 29 19.16 12.41 -7.64
C PRO A 29 19.00 13.08 -6.28
N VAL A 30 19.34 12.35 -5.20
CA VAL A 30 19.23 12.86 -3.81
C VAL A 30 20.02 14.15 -3.59
N ILE A 31 21.16 14.31 -4.28
CA ILE A 31 21.95 15.55 -4.23
C ILE A 31 21.19 16.73 -4.83
N GLU A 32 20.58 16.54 -5.99
CA GLU A 32 19.83 17.57 -6.70
C GLU A 32 18.61 18.01 -5.88
N PHE A 33 17.83 17.05 -5.35
CA PHE A 33 16.70 17.36 -4.47
C PHE A 33 17.13 18.11 -3.20
N ALA A 34 18.27 17.73 -2.62
CA ALA A 34 18.80 18.41 -1.44
C ALA A 34 19.19 19.87 -1.76
N GLU A 35 19.82 20.11 -2.92
CA GLU A 35 20.19 21.44 -3.39
C GLU A 35 18.96 22.31 -3.69
N GLU A 36 17.97 21.79 -4.43
CA GLU A 36 16.76 22.53 -4.78
C GLU A 36 15.93 22.93 -3.57
N THR A 37 15.89 22.06 -2.54
CA THR A 37 15.08 22.29 -1.34
C THR A 37 15.86 22.94 -0.20
N GLY A 38 17.14 23.25 -0.40
CA GLY A 38 18.03 23.81 0.63
C GLY A 38 18.24 22.87 1.83
N ARG A 39 18.00 21.57 1.66
CA ARG A 39 18.13 20.55 2.71
C ARG A 39 19.53 19.96 2.70
N VAL A 40 19.98 19.48 3.86
CA VAL A 40 21.22 18.70 3.94
C VAL A 40 21.00 17.33 3.30
N LYS A 41 21.92 16.88 2.42
CA LYS A 41 21.85 15.56 1.77
C LYS A 41 21.59 14.41 2.75
N GLY A 42 22.26 14.42 3.90
CA GLY A 42 22.06 13.42 4.96
C GLY A 42 20.63 13.40 5.51
N THR A 43 19.97 14.55 5.63
CA THR A 43 18.57 14.66 6.05
C THR A 43 17.63 14.04 5.01
N VAL A 44 17.84 14.32 3.73
CA VAL A 44 17.07 13.69 2.65
C VAL A 44 17.27 12.18 2.65
N GLY A 45 18.51 11.71 2.81
CA GLY A 45 18.82 10.28 2.94
C GLY A 45 18.06 9.62 4.10
N ASN A 46 18.02 10.27 5.26
CA ASN A 46 17.26 9.78 6.42
C ASN A 46 15.75 9.75 6.17
N HIS A 47 15.20 10.74 5.45
CA HIS A 47 13.79 10.74 5.07
C HIS A 47 13.46 9.57 4.14
N LEU A 48 14.31 9.31 3.15
CA LEU A 48 14.13 8.20 2.22
C LEU A 48 14.24 6.84 2.92
N ALA A 49 15.25 6.65 3.76
CA ALA A 49 15.41 5.41 4.53
C ALA A 49 14.17 5.12 5.39
N ARG A 50 13.70 6.12 6.15
CA ARG A 50 12.48 5.96 6.95
C ARG A 50 11.22 5.79 6.09
N ALA A 51 11.18 6.35 4.89
CA ALA A 51 10.07 6.13 3.98
C ALA A 51 10.04 4.68 3.51
N GLU A 52 11.19 4.10 3.17
CA GLU A 52 11.31 2.67 2.83
C GLU A 52 10.85 1.78 4.00
N ASP A 53 11.30 2.05 5.23
CA ASP A 53 10.87 1.32 6.43
C ASP A 53 9.35 1.42 6.66
N ASN A 54 8.81 2.64 6.63
CA ASN A 54 7.38 2.86 6.86
C ASN A 54 6.51 2.18 5.78
N LEU A 55 6.93 2.23 4.51
CA LEU A 55 6.20 1.56 3.43
C LEU A 55 6.30 0.03 3.53
N ALA A 56 7.41 -0.50 4.05
CA ALA A 56 7.56 -1.92 4.33
C ALA A 56 6.58 -2.39 5.42
N ASP A 57 6.36 -1.57 6.46
CA ASP A 57 5.44 -1.85 7.55
C ASP A 57 3.95 -1.60 7.19
N ALA A 58 3.66 -0.77 6.19
CA ALA A 58 2.31 -0.32 5.84
C ALA A 58 1.46 -1.31 5.02
N ALA A 59 1.68 -2.62 5.17
CA ALA A 59 1.00 -3.64 4.35
C ALA A 59 -0.53 -3.56 4.48
N ASP A 60 -1.05 -3.29 5.69
CA ASP A 60 -2.48 -3.20 5.95
C ASP A 60 -3.12 -1.98 5.28
N GLU A 61 -2.44 -0.85 5.24
CA GLU A 61 -2.88 0.39 4.59
C GLU A 61 -3.01 0.19 3.08
N PHE A 62 -2.00 -0.42 2.45
CA PHE A 62 -2.05 -0.74 1.02
C PHE A 62 -3.17 -1.72 0.69
N ALA A 63 -3.38 -2.73 1.53
CA ALA A 63 -4.42 -3.71 1.30
C ALA A 63 -5.84 -3.15 1.54
N ALA A 64 -5.97 -2.13 2.40
CA ALA A 64 -7.20 -1.39 2.63
C ALA A 64 -7.52 -0.39 1.51
N ALA A 65 -6.50 0.20 0.88
CA ALA A 65 -6.66 1.12 -0.25
C ALA A 65 -7.00 0.42 -1.57
N ALA A 66 -6.69 -0.87 -1.70
CA ALA A 66 -6.94 -1.63 -2.91
C ALA A 66 -8.44 -1.83 -3.17
N THR A 67 -8.86 -1.58 -4.41
CA THR A 67 -10.26 -1.63 -4.86
C THR A 67 -10.41 -2.64 -6.01
N PRO A 68 -11.63 -3.15 -6.29
CA PRO A 68 -11.84 -4.13 -7.36
C PRO A 68 -11.27 -3.70 -8.71
N VAL A 69 -10.52 -4.60 -9.36
CA VAL A 69 -9.96 -4.43 -10.70
C VAL A 69 -10.15 -5.68 -11.56
N GLU A 70 -10.48 -5.48 -12.84
CA GLU A 70 -10.87 -6.55 -13.77
C GLU A 70 -9.81 -6.80 -14.86
N PHE A 71 -8.86 -7.71 -14.60
CA PHE A 71 -7.79 -8.02 -15.55
C PHE A 71 -8.27 -8.78 -16.79
N GLU A 72 -9.28 -9.65 -16.64
CA GLU A 72 -9.80 -10.45 -17.75
C GLU A 72 -10.41 -9.54 -18.82
N THR A 73 -11.18 -8.54 -18.41
CA THR A 73 -11.74 -7.53 -19.33
C THR A 73 -10.64 -6.79 -20.10
N GLU A 74 -9.56 -6.37 -19.42
CA GLU A 74 -8.42 -5.70 -20.08
C GLU A 74 -7.71 -6.62 -21.09
N CYS A 75 -7.56 -7.90 -20.73
CA CYS A 75 -6.94 -8.92 -21.58
C CYS A 75 -7.78 -9.22 -22.84
N GLU A 76 -9.07 -9.49 -22.66
CA GLU A 76 -10.01 -9.79 -23.75
C GLU A 76 -10.09 -8.64 -24.75
N ARG A 77 -10.16 -7.41 -24.25
CA ARG A 77 -10.24 -6.20 -25.07
C ARG A 77 -8.89 -5.80 -25.67
N ARG A 78 -7.79 -6.42 -25.24
CA ARG A 78 -6.41 -5.99 -25.55
C ARG A 78 -6.24 -4.49 -25.36
N SER A 79 -6.67 -4.02 -24.18
CA SER A 79 -6.63 -2.60 -23.87
C SER A 79 -5.22 -2.03 -23.97
N THR A 80 -5.10 -0.71 -24.07
CA THR A 80 -3.79 -0.03 -24.02
C THR A 80 -3.02 -0.36 -22.74
N SER A 81 -3.70 -0.47 -21.59
CA SER A 81 -3.04 -0.88 -20.33
C SER A 81 -2.50 -2.30 -20.41
N TRP A 82 -3.26 -3.23 -20.99
CA TRP A 82 -2.83 -4.62 -21.17
C TRP A 82 -1.68 -4.76 -22.16
N ALA A 83 -1.75 -4.03 -23.28
CA ALA A 83 -0.75 -4.08 -24.34
C ALA A 83 0.58 -3.41 -23.94
N ARG A 84 0.53 -2.36 -23.11
CA ARG A 84 1.73 -1.69 -22.57
C ARG A 84 2.39 -2.45 -21.42
N ALA A 85 1.69 -3.41 -20.81
CA ALA A 85 2.31 -4.24 -19.79
C ALA A 85 3.48 -5.03 -20.39
N ALA A 86 4.62 -5.00 -19.72
CA ALA A 86 5.88 -5.50 -20.26
C ALA A 86 6.67 -6.26 -19.19
N PRO A 87 6.11 -7.33 -18.59
CA PRO A 87 6.71 -7.97 -17.41
C PRO A 87 8.07 -8.62 -17.65
N MET A 88 8.45 -8.88 -18.91
CA MET A 88 9.71 -9.53 -19.28
C MET A 88 10.68 -8.60 -20.00
N ALA A 89 10.37 -7.31 -20.13
CA ALA A 89 11.29 -6.37 -20.76
C ALA A 89 12.44 -6.04 -19.82
N ASP A 90 13.68 -5.98 -20.34
CA ASP A 90 14.89 -5.74 -19.54
C ASP A 90 14.87 -4.40 -18.78
N ALA A 91 14.13 -3.40 -19.28
CA ALA A 91 13.97 -2.09 -18.66
C ALA A 91 12.77 -2.01 -17.70
N THR A 92 12.04 -3.11 -17.49
CA THR A 92 10.98 -3.19 -16.48
C THR A 92 11.60 -3.52 -15.13
N GLU A 93 11.29 -2.70 -14.13
CA GLU A 93 11.72 -2.94 -12.74
C GLU A 93 10.50 -3.29 -11.90
N ILE A 94 10.61 -4.33 -11.08
CA ILE A 94 9.57 -4.75 -10.13
C ILE A 94 10.24 -4.96 -8.78
N ARG A 95 10.25 -3.92 -7.94
CA ARG A 95 10.79 -3.99 -6.59
C ARG A 95 9.67 -4.21 -5.57
N LYS A 96 9.82 -5.20 -4.69
CA LYS A 96 8.86 -5.42 -3.61
C LYS A 96 9.04 -4.36 -2.53
N LEU A 97 7.93 -3.81 -2.03
CA LEU A 97 7.94 -2.89 -0.88
C LEU A 97 7.47 -3.60 0.38
N ASN A 98 6.35 -4.31 0.29
CA ASN A 98 5.80 -5.11 1.39
C ASN A 98 5.05 -6.33 0.83
N SER A 99 4.27 -7.01 1.67
CA SER A 99 3.51 -8.20 1.25
C SER A 99 2.53 -7.94 0.10
N TYR A 100 1.95 -6.74 0.02
CA TYR A 100 0.88 -6.39 -0.93
C TYR A 100 1.26 -5.27 -1.90
N ALA A 101 2.45 -4.69 -1.79
CA ALA A 101 2.85 -3.51 -2.56
C ALA A 101 4.21 -3.67 -3.25
N TRP A 102 4.30 -3.08 -4.44
CA TRP A 102 5.49 -3.05 -5.29
C TRP A 102 5.70 -1.66 -5.88
N ALA A 103 6.95 -1.29 -6.09
CA ALA A 103 7.32 -0.18 -6.95
C ALA A 103 7.63 -0.72 -8.35
N VAL A 104 6.85 -0.31 -9.35
CA VAL A 104 6.90 -0.84 -10.71
C VAL A 104 7.31 0.27 -11.67
N ARG A 105 8.34 0.05 -12.49
CA ARG A 105 8.72 0.92 -13.60
C ARG A 105 8.56 0.15 -14.91
N LEU A 106 7.84 0.73 -15.87
CA LEU A 106 7.75 0.21 -17.24
C LEU A 106 8.84 0.82 -18.12
N PRO A 107 9.19 0.22 -19.28
CA PRO A 107 10.25 0.72 -20.14
C PRO A 107 10.05 2.16 -20.63
N ASP A 108 8.81 2.60 -20.75
CA ASP A 108 8.41 3.91 -21.28
C ASP A 108 7.82 4.85 -20.21
N GLY A 109 8.08 4.59 -18.92
CA GLY A 109 7.36 5.24 -17.83
C GLY A 109 8.17 5.55 -16.58
N GLN A 110 7.52 6.29 -15.69
CA GLN A 110 7.98 6.55 -14.33
C GLN A 110 7.75 5.32 -13.44
N ARG A 111 8.48 5.26 -12.32
CA ARG A 111 8.21 4.25 -11.29
C ARG A 111 6.89 4.60 -10.60
N HIS A 112 6.06 3.63 -10.28
CA HIS A 112 4.81 3.87 -9.58
C HIS A 112 4.63 2.87 -8.45
N VAL A 113 4.11 3.32 -7.32
CA VAL A 113 3.77 2.41 -6.22
C VAL A 113 2.40 1.80 -6.52
N THR A 114 2.33 0.50 -6.34
CA THR A 114 1.15 -0.31 -6.62
C THR A 114 0.83 -1.17 -5.41
N ALA A 115 -0.45 -1.44 -5.20
CA ALA A 115 -0.90 -2.58 -4.39
C ALA A 115 -1.68 -3.55 -5.27
N LEU A 116 -1.46 -4.84 -5.07
CA LEU A 116 -2.22 -5.89 -5.75
C LEU A 116 -2.34 -7.12 -4.87
N LEU A 117 -3.58 -7.57 -4.67
CA LEU A 117 -3.89 -8.76 -3.89
C LEU A 117 -5.12 -9.48 -4.45
N ARG A 118 -5.27 -10.74 -4.07
CA ARG A 118 -6.46 -11.53 -4.33
C ARG A 118 -7.38 -11.52 -3.12
N ARG A 119 -8.67 -11.38 -3.36
CA ARG A 119 -9.76 -11.44 -2.39
C ARG A 119 -10.70 -12.53 -2.85
N GLU A 120 -10.64 -13.71 -2.23
CA GLU A 120 -11.43 -14.87 -2.66
C GLU A 120 -11.22 -15.17 -4.16
N ASP A 121 -12.20 -14.83 -5.01
CA ASP A 121 -12.21 -15.06 -6.45
C ASP A 121 -11.91 -13.82 -7.31
N TRP A 122 -11.73 -12.64 -6.71
CA TRP A 122 -11.46 -11.39 -7.45
C TRP A 122 -10.13 -10.72 -7.05
N PHE A 123 -9.69 -9.74 -7.85
CA PHE A 123 -8.46 -8.99 -7.60
C PHE A 123 -8.73 -7.57 -7.12
N ALA A 124 -8.04 -7.16 -6.06
CA ALA A 124 -8.04 -5.78 -5.59
C ALA A 124 -6.71 -5.11 -5.93
N GLY A 125 -6.78 -3.90 -6.51
CA GLY A 125 -5.62 -3.14 -6.92
C GLY A 125 -5.68 -1.67 -6.51
N TRP A 126 -4.49 -1.06 -6.41
CA TRP A 126 -4.31 0.38 -6.27
C TRP A 126 -3.01 0.79 -6.96
N CYS A 127 -2.94 2.01 -7.52
CA CYS A 127 -1.71 2.57 -8.07
C CYS A 127 -1.73 4.09 -7.99
N ASP A 128 -0.59 4.70 -7.67
CA ASP A 128 -0.44 6.17 -7.61
C ASP A 128 -0.34 6.85 -8.99
N CYS A 129 -0.45 6.09 -10.09
CA CYS A 129 -0.39 6.66 -11.43
C CYS A 129 -1.73 7.27 -11.85
N LYS A 130 -1.68 8.35 -12.63
CA LYS A 130 -2.87 9.00 -13.21
C LYS A 130 -3.71 8.03 -14.05
N GLY A 131 -3.06 7.06 -14.69
CA GLY A 131 -3.74 6.03 -15.47
C GLY A 131 -4.64 5.12 -14.63
N PHE A 132 -4.41 4.99 -13.32
CA PHE A 132 -5.34 4.29 -12.43
C PHE A 132 -6.46 5.23 -11.96
N THR A 133 -6.14 6.48 -11.63
CA THR A 133 -7.13 7.48 -11.19
C THR A 133 -8.22 7.75 -12.24
N TYR A 134 -7.86 7.79 -13.53
CA TYR A 134 -8.78 8.22 -14.59
C TYR A 134 -9.36 7.08 -15.44
N ASN A 135 -8.85 5.85 -15.30
CA ASN A 135 -9.39 4.70 -16.01
C ASN A 135 -10.14 3.80 -15.02
N GLY A 136 -11.36 3.36 -15.36
CA GLY A 136 -12.18 2.48 -14.50
C GLY A 136 -11.71 1.02 -14.45
N GLY A 137 -10.41 0.76 -14.60
CA GLY A 137 -9.81 -0.57 -14.69
C GLY A 137 -8.31 -0.54 -14.37
N PRO A 138 -7.63 -1.70 -14.33
CA PRO A 138 -6.23 -1.74 -13.94
C PRO A 138 -5.34 -0.99 -14.95
N CYS A 139 -4.41 -0.21 -14.42
CA CYS A 139 -3.41 0.48 -15.23
C CYS A 139 -2.32 -0.51 -15.72
N ALA A 140 -1.45 -0.05 -16.63
CA ALA A 140 -0.36 -0.88 -17.16
C ALA A 140 0.59 -1.44 -16.09
N HIS A 141 0.79 -0.75 -14.95
CA HIS A 141 1.60 -1.26 -13.83
C HIS A 141 0.95 -2.48 -13.17
N LEU A 142 -0.35 -2.40 -12.89
CA LEU A 142 -1.11 -3.52 -12.32
C LEU A 142 -1.19 -4.69 -13.31
N CYS A 143 -1.42 -4.41 -14.60
CA CYS A 143 -1.38 -5.44 -15.64
C CYS A 143 0.00 -6.11 -15.72
N THR A 144 1.08 -5.34 -15.56
CA THR A 144 2.44 -5.88 -15.51
C THR A 144 2.64 -6.83 -14.35
N LEU A 145 2.24 -6.46 -13.13
CA LEU A 145 2.29 -7.39 -11.98
C LEU A 145 1.46 -8.64 -12.22
N ARG A 146 0.25 -8.50 -12.76
CA ARG A 146 -0.64 -9.63 -13.02
C ARG A 146 -0.07 -10.59 -14.06
N GLN A 147 0.53 -10.06 -15.13
CA GLN A 147 1.19 -10.88 -16.15
C GLN A 147 2.49 -11.48 -15.60
N ALA A 148 3.32 -10.71 -14.88
CA ALA A 148 4.54 -11.17 -14.23
C ALA A 148 4.27 -12.37 -13.30
N ALA A 149 3.22 -12.30 -12.49
CA ALA A 149 2.82 -13.41 -11.62
C ALA A 149 2.40 -14.65 -12.41
N PHE A 150 1.71 -14.45 -13.55
CA PHE A 150 1.28 -15.54 -14.42
C PHE A 150 2.43 -16.23 -15.14
N VAL A 151 3.40 -15.46 -15.66
CA VAL A 151 4.58 -15.98 -16.37
C VAL A 151 5.78 -16.24 -15.45
N HIS A 152 5.63 -16.00 -14.15
CA HIS A 152 6.59 -16.35 -13.11
C HIS A 152 7.91 -15.58 -13.19
N VAL A 153 7.82 -14.29 -13.52
CA VAL A 153 8.97 -13.36 -13.50
C VAL A 153 9.51 -13.19 -12.09
N GLU A 154 10.83 -13.04 -11.98
CA GLU A 154 11.52 -12.67 -10.74
C GLU A 154 11.49 -11.15 -10.57
N SER A 155 11.25 -10.70 -9.34
CA SER A 155 11.40 -9.32 -8.91
C SER A 155 12.87 -8.92 -8.82
N ASP A 156 13.13 -7.62 -8.66
CA ASP A 156 14.49 -7.08 -8.51
C ASP A 156 15.23 -7.68 -7.29
N ASP A 157 14.48 -8.18 -6.30
CA ASP A 157 15.00 -8.84 -5.10
C ASP A 157 15.28 -10.35 -5.31
N GLY A 158 15.01 -10.88 -6.51
CA GLY A 158 15.20 -12.28 -6.89
C GLY A 158 14.03 -13.21 -6.54
N ASP A 159 13.00 -12.70 -5.86
CA ASP A 159 11.81 -13.46 -5.54
C ASP A 159 10.85 -13.50 -6.73
N ARG A 160 10.26 -14.65 -7.04
CA ARG A 160 9.17 -14.75 -8.00
C ARG A 160 8.01 -13.85 -7.58
N VAL A 161 7.51 -13.00 -8.48
CA VAL A 161 6.33 -12.20 -8.17
C VAL A 161 5.10 -13.11 -8.09
N THR A 162 4.40 -13.02 -6.97
CA THR A 162 3.18 -13.76 -6.67
C THR A 162 2.14 -12.78 -6.15
N ILE A 163 0.90 -12.91 -6.59
CA ILE A 163 -0.19 -12.09 -6.05
C ILE A 163 -0.70 -12.77 -4.77
N PRO A 164 -0.45 -12.19 -3.59
CA PRO A 164 -0.86 -12.78 -2.32
C PRO A 164 -2.38 -12.78 -2.20
N GLU A 165 -2.91 -13.77 -1.52
CA GLU A 165 -4.29 -13.76 -1.05
C GLU A 165 -4.35 -13.06 0.30
N GLN A 166 -5.28 -12.12 0.46
CA GLN A 166 -5.60 -11.60 1.78
C GLN A 166 -6.86 -12.31 2.28
N PRO A 167 -6.75 -13.21 3.27
CA PRO A 167 -7.92 -13.86 3.84
C PRO A 167 -8.84 -12.79 4.46
N PRO A 168 -10.15 -13.06 4.54
CA PRO A 168 -11.06 -12.19 5.26
C PRO A 168 -10.52 -11.96 6.68
N LYS A 169 -10.46 -10.69 7.11
CA LYS A 169 -10.16 -10.37 8.52
C LYS A 169 -11.31 -10.96 9.34
N THR A 170 -11.14 -12.18 9.83
CA THR A 170 -12.04 -12.71 10.85
C THR A 170 -11.81 -11.80 12.05
N PRO A 171 -12.82 -11.08 12.57
CA PRO A 171 -12.62 -10.33 13.79
C PRO A 171 -12.19 -11.34 14.84
N ALA A 172 -10.95 -11.22 15.32
CA ALA A 172 -10.49 -11.94 16.48
C ALA A 172 -11.25 -11.37 17.68
N THR A 173 -12.50 -11.81 17.86
CA THR A 173 -13.13 -11.72 19.18
C THR A 173 -12.38 -12.72 20.03
N ASP A 174 -11.70 -12.25 21.06
CA ASP A 174 -11.03 -13.03 22.11
C ASP A 174 -11.98 -13.94 22.91
N GLY A 175 -13.21 -14.20 22.44
CA GLY A 175 -14.22 -14.94 23.17
C GLY A 175 -14.60 -14.27 24.50
N GLY A 176 -14.27 -13.00 24.70
CA GLY A 176 -14.63 -12.23 25.87
C GLY A 176 -16.14 -12.00 25.92
N ARG A 177 -16.83 -12.78 26.76
CA ARG A 177 -18.22 -12.54 27.11
C ARG A 177 -18.32 -11.12 27.68
N VAL A 178 -19.03 -10.23 27.00
CA VAL A 178 -19.49 -8.97 27.61
C VAL A 178 -20.45 -9.37 28.73
N VAL A 179 -19.97 -9.36 29.97
CA VAL A 179 -20.84 -9.30 31.14
C VAL A 179 -21.35 -7.87 31.19
N GLU A 180 -22.64 -7.69 30.94
CA GLU A 180 -23.31 -6.44 31.25
C GLU A 180 -23.01 -6.11 32.72
N PRO A 181 -22.47 -4.92 33.06
CA PRO A 181 -22.38 -4.52 34.44
C PRO A 181 -23.81 -4.41 34.97
N ALA A 182 -24.10 -5.13 36.05
CA ALA A 182 -25.35 -4.96 36.78
C ALA A 182 -25.53 -3.47 37.09
N ALA A 183 -26.63 -2.90 36.62
CA ALA A 183 -26.99 -1.53 36.93
C ALA A 183 -27.06 -1.36 38.46
N GLY A 184 -26.18 -0.53 39.00
CA GLY A 184 -26.23 -0.07 40.39
C GLY A 184 -25.18 -0.69 41.32
N SER A 185 -23.95 -0.18 41.28
CA SER A 185 -23.16 -0.02 42.51
C SER A 185 -22.10 1.06 42.29
N ASP A 186 -22.41 2.29 42.65
CA ASP A 186 -21.54 3.46 42.58
C ASP A 186 -20.63 3.62 43.81
N GLY A 187 -20.32 2.51 44.50
CA GLY A 187 -19.14 2.39 45.37
C GLY A 187 -19.02 3.42 46.48
N ARG A 188 -20.12 4.03 46.93
CA ARG A 188 -20.14 5.04 47.98
C ARG A 188 -21.08 4.62 49.10
N GLU A 189 -20.51 4.12 50.20
CA GLU A 189 -21.20 4.05 51.48
C GLU A 189 -21.24 5.45 52.13
N PHE A 190 -22.44 5.99 52.32
CA PHE A 190 -22.68 7.21 53.10
C PHE A 190 -23.60 6.92 54.30
N GLY A 191 -23.04 6.95 55.53
CA GLY A 191 -23.64 7.26 56.84
C GLY A 191 -24.86 6.42 57.33
N ARG A 192 -25.04 6.03 58.59
CA ARG A 192 -24.59 6.55 59.91
C ARG A 192 -24.76 5.41 60.94
N PRO A 193 -23.90 5.27 61.96
CA PRO A 193 -24.12 4.33 63.05
C PRO A 193 -25.12 4.93 64.05
N GLU A 194 -26.30 4.33 64.19
CA GLU A 194 -27.22 4.62 65.30
C GLU A 194 -27.24 3.41 66.23
N GLY A 195 -26.66 3.58 67.43
CA GLY A 195 -26.54 2.49 68.41
C GLY A 195 -25.54 2.75 69.55
N ARG A 196 -25.49 3.95 70.10
CA ARG A 196 -24.96 4.20 71.46
C ARG A 196 -25.85 5.25 72.17
N LEU A 197 -26.67 4.71 73.08
CA LEU A 197 -27.40 5.30 74.22
C LEU A 197 -28.14 6.63 74.01
#